data_AF-A0A7J6U1U2-F1
#
_entry.id   AF-A0A7J6U1U2-F1
#
_cell.length_a   1.000
_cell.length_b   1.000
_cell.length_c   1.000
_cell.angle_alpha   90.00
_cell.angle_beta   90.00
_cell.angle_gamma   90.00
#
_symmetry.space_group_name_H-M   'P 1'
#
loop_
_entity.id
_entity.type
_entity.pdbx_description
1 polymer ?
#
loop_
_entity_poly.entity_id
_entity_poly.type
_entity_poly.pdbx_seq_one_letter_code
_entity_poly.pdbx_strand_id
1 'polypeptide(L)'
;RDIEVEFAPIETRIRTLDELKKAQDEDEDCQAWRRQGRFPGGSGLERQAAITRDPGTGVITLHGKAIVPPHYRKEILDDLHRSTGHVGINKLYELSRRVFFWPGQKEACREYVNGCEGCARTKPATHRAVLRPYESKDLFADMQADICGSLPRTQRRC
;
A
#
# COMPACT_ATOMS: atom_id res chain seq x y z
N ARG A 1 -5.48 5.29 32.60
CA ARG A 1 -5.56 6.10 31.36
C ARG A 1 -5.63 5.09 30.26
N ASP A 2 -6.85 4.71 29.95
CA ASP A 2 -7.20 3.72 28.95
C ASP A 2 -6.63 4.19 27.62
N ILE A 3 -5.77 3.36 27.03
CA ILE A 3 -5.33 3.57 25.66
C ILE A 3 -6.52 3.15 24.83
N GLU A 4 -7.41 4.09 24.55
CA GLU A 4 -8.35 3.97 23.43
C GLU A 4 -7.48 3.89 22.18
N VAL A 5 -7.06 2.66 21.82
CA VAL A 5 -6.65 2.37 20.46
C VAL A 5 -7.94 2.48 19.65
N GLU A 6 -8.35 3.69 19.33
CA GLU A 6 -9.23 3.92 18.19
C GLU A 6 -8.49 3.34 16.99
N PHE A 7 -8.79 2.09 16.67
CA PHE A 7 -8.59 1.60 15.32
C PHE A 7 -9.28 2.64 14.45
N ALA A 8 -8.50 3.45 13.74
CA ALA A 8 -9.03 4.32 12.71
C ALA A 8 -10.05 3.49 11.90
N PRO A 9 -11.16 4.08 11.42
CA PRO A 9 -12.38 3.37 10.95
C PRO A 9 -12.18 2.59 9.63
N ILE A 10 -10.98 2.09 9.40
CA ILE A 10 -10.56 1.23 8.33
C ILE A 10 -10.66 -0.18 8.90
N GLU A 11 -11.69 -0.90 8.49
CA GLU A 11 -11.97 -2.30 8.87
C GLU A 11 -10.79 -3.20 8.47
N THR A 12 -9.79 -3.31 9.33
CA THR A 12 -8.77 -4.35 9.22
C THR A 12 -9.33 -5.65 9.77
N ARG A 13 -8.90 -6.78 9.20
CA ARG A 13 -9.34 -8.13 9.53
C ARG A 13 -9.00 -8.57 10.95
N ILE A 14 -8.03 -7.92 11.59
CA ILE A 14 -7.93 -7.94 13.05
C ILE A 14 -9.11 -7.14 13.59
N ARG A 15 -10.16 -7.85 13.98
CA ARG A 15 -11.41 -7.25 14.46
C ARG A 15 -11.35 -6.96 15.94
N THR A 16 -10.49 -7.67 16.67
CA THR A 16 -10.37 -7.56 18.13
C THR A 16 -8.93 -7.58 18.60
N LEU A 17 -8.70 -6.97 19.77
CA LEU A 17 -7.41 -7.00 20.47
C LEU A 17 -7.05 -8.43 20.92
N ASP A 18 -8.04 -9.29 21.16
CA ASP A 18 -7.84 -10.69 21.55
C ASP A 18 -7.26 -11.55 20.43
N GLU A 19 -7.72 -11.35 19.18
CA GLU A 19 -7.17 -12.02 18.00
C GLU A 19 -5.69 -11.65 17.79
N LEU A 20 -5.38 -10.35 17.90
CA LEU A 20 -4.00 -9.87 17.81
C LEU A 20 -3.13 -10.40 18.94
N LYS A 21 -3.65 -10.44 20.17
CA LYS A 21 -2.93 -11.00 21.31
C LYS A 21 -2.59 -12.47 21.08
N LYS A 22 -3.58 -13.28 20.69
CA LYS A 22 -3.39 -14.69 20.38
C LYS A 22 -2.30 -14.88 19.32
N ALA A 23 -2.37 -14.08 18.25
CA ALA A 23 -1.38 -14.07 17.18
C ALA A 23 0.05 -13.79 17.68
N GLN A 24 0.19 -12.79 18.56
CA GLN A 24 1.48 -12.45 19.18
C GLN A 24 1.97 -13.52 20.16
N ASP A 25 1.04 -14.23 20.82
CA ASP A 25 1.37 -15.30 21.75
C ASP A 25 1.85 -16.55 21.01
N GLU A 26 1.36 -16.82 19.81
CA GLU A 26 1.76 -17.95 18.97
C GLU A 26 3.06 -17.69 18.18
N ASP A 27 3.39 -16.42 17.91
CA ASP A 27 4.54 -16.02 17.09
C ASP A 27 5.86 -16.00 17.89
N GLU A 28 6.85 -16.79 17.45
CA GLU A 28 8.14 -16.93 18.14
C GLU A 28 8.92 -15.61 18.24
N ASP A 29 8.89 -14.79 17.19
CA ASP A 29 9.53 -13.48 17.17
C ASP A 29 8.88 -12.54 18.18
N CYS A 30 7.55 -12.48 18.21
CA CYS A 30 6.81 -11.68 19.20
C CYS A 30 7.10 -12.13 20.63
N GLN A 31 7.19 -13.44 20.89
CA GLN A 31 7.58 -13.97 22.20
C GLN A 31 9.01 -13.55 22.57
N ALA A 32 9.96 -13.66 21.63
CA ALA A 32 11.34 -13.28 21.85
C ALA A 32 11.47 -11.78 22.17
N TRP A 33 10.80 -10.93 21.39
CA TRP A 33 10.80 -9.48 21.56
C TRP A 33 10.14 -9.06 22.87
N ARG A 34 9.07 -9.78 23.28
CA ARG A 34 8.42 -9.58 24.58
C ARG A 34 9.37 -9.87 25.74
N ARG A 35 10.21 -10.91 25.65
CA ARG A 35 11.21 -11.23 26.68
C ARG A 35 12.37 -10.23 26.70
N GLN A 36 12.83 -9.79 25.53
CA GLN A 36 13.96 -8.88 25.39
C GLN A 36 13.60 -7.42 25.67
N GLY A 37 12.33 -7.04 25.52
CA GLY A 37 11.85 -5.66 25.69
C GLY A 37 12.35 -4.69 24.61
N ARG A 38 13.02 -5.20 23.58
CA ARG A 38 13.55 -4.42 22.45
C ARG A 38 13.41 -5.22 21.16
N PHE A 39 13.31 -4.48 20.06
CA PHE A 39 13.33 -5.06 18.72
C PHE A 39 14.81 -5.28 18.28
N PRO A 40 15.20 -6.49 17.83
CA PRO A 40 16.59 -6.80 17.48
C PRO A 40 17.07 -6.18 16.16
N GLY A 41 16.14 -5.79 15.28
CA GLY A 41 16.43 -5.10 14.02
C GLY A 41 16.17 -3.59 14.13
N GLY A 42 16.40 -2.86 13.04
CA GLY A 42 16.03 -1.44 12.94
C GLY A 42 17.23 -0.51 12.83
N SER A 43 16.98 0.64 12.21
CA SER A 43 17.97 1.70 12.03
C SER A 43 17.61 2.92 12.87
N GLY A 44 18.59 3.58 13.46
CA GLY A 44 18.37 4.78 14.27
C GLY A 44 17.46 4.56 15.48
N LEU A 45 16.38 5.35 15.58
CA LEU A 45 15.45 5.39 16.72
C LEU A 45 14.75 4.05 17.01
N GLU A 46 14.52 3.22 15.98
CA GLU A 46 13.87 1.91 16.15
C GLU A 46 14.70 0.96 17.01
N ARG A 47 16.04 1.08 16.96
CA ARG A 47 16.97 0.24 17.72
C ARG A 47 16.93 0.53 19.23
N GLN A 48 16.53 1.74 19.60
CA GLN A 48 16.47 2.21 20.98
C GLN A 48 15.06 2.17 21.56
N ALA A 49 14.05 1.98 20.71
CA ALA A 49 12.66 1.95 21.08
C ALA A 49 12.36 0.75 22.01
N ALA A 50 11.74 1.04 23.16
CA ALA A 50 11.32 0.02 24.09
C ALA A 50 10.01 -0.61 23.62
N ILE A 51 9.95 -1.94 23.62
CA ILE A 51 8.70 -2.67 23.44
C ILE A 51 7.96 -2.64 24.76
N THR A 52 6.77 -2.06 24.73
CA THR A 52 5.89 -1.94 25.89
C THR A 52 4.79 -2.98 25.82
N ARG A 53 4.38 -3.48 26.98
CA ARG A 53 3.18 -4.32 27.10
C ARG A 53 2.02 -3.43 27.50
N ASP A 54 0.94 -3.50 26.73
CA ASP A 54 -0.29 -2.84 27.13
C ASP A 54 -0.86 -3.52 28.39
N PRO A 55 -1.12 -2.79 29.49
CA PRO A 55 -1.56 -3.39 30.75
C PRO A 55 -2.94 -4.05 30.69
N GLY A 56 -3.84 -3.58 29.82
CA GLY A 56 -5.20 -4.10 29.71
C GLY A 56 -5.29 -5.34 28.82
N THR A 57 -4.75 -5.24 27.61
CA THR A 57 -4.85 -6.28 26.58
C THR A 57 -3.71 -7.28 26.68
N GLY A 58 -2.54 -6.87 27.17
CA GLY A 58 -1.32 -7.69 27.17
C GLY A 58 -0.60 -7.77 25.83
N VAL A 59 -1.10 -7.04 24.81
CA VAL A 59 -0.49 -6.91 23.48
C VAL A 59 0.83 -6.16 23.59
N ILE A 60 1.83 -6.57 22.80
CA ILE A 60 3.10 -5.84 22.69
C ILE A 60 2.99 -4.71 21.67
N THR A 61 3.48 -3.54 22.05
CA THR A 61 3.43 -2.32 21.25
C THR A 61 4.81 -1.65 21.18
N LEU A 62 5.03 -0.89 20.10
CA LEU A 62 6.20 -0.04 19.92
C LEU A 62 5.73 1.40 19.70
N HIS A 63 6.07 2.30 20.61
CA HIS A 63 5.58 3.70 20.58
C HIS A 63 4.05 3.81 20.45
N GLY A 64 3.31 2.96 21.16
CA GLY A 64 1.84 2.92 21.11
C GLY A 64 1.26 2.24 19.87
N LYS A 65 2.09 1.66 18.98
CA LYS A 65 1.65 0.94 17.79
C LYS A 65 1.67 -0.55 18.02
N ALA A 66 0.62 -1.25 17.61
CA ALA A 66 0.51 -2.69 17.71
C ALA A 66 1.58 -3.39 16.86
N ILE A 67 2.36 -4.28 17.46
CA ILE A 67 3.31 -5.11 16.72
C ILE A 67 2.55 -6.21 15.99
N VAL A 68 2.75 -6.35 14.69
CA VAL A 68 2.02 -7.31 13.86
C VAL A 68 2.90 -8.53 13.50
N PRO A 69 2.48 -9.76 13.89
CA PRO A 69 3.12 -10.99 13.46
C PRO A 69 3.12 -11.17 11.93
N PRO A 70 4.11 -11.85 11.33
CA PRO A 70 4.25 -12.01 9.88
C PRO A 70 2.97 -12.45 9.14
N HIS A 71 2.22 -13.38 9.72
CA HIS A 71 1.04 -13.98 9.09
C HIS A 71 -0.13 -12.99 8.91
N TYR A 72 -0.28 -11.98 9.76
CA TYR A 72 -1.33 -10.96 9.63
C TYR A 72 -0.95 -9.77 8.74
N ARG A 73 0.34 -9.57 8.45
CA ARG A 73 0.82 -8.38 7.71
C ARG A 73 0.16 -8.26 6.33
N LYS A 74 0.06 -9.37 5.61
CA LYS A 74 -0.55 -9.39 4.27
C LYS A 74 -2.03 -9.04 4.31
N GLU A 75 -2.76 -9.59 5.29
CA GLU A 75 -4.20 -9.32 5.46
C GLU A 75 -4.45 -7.86 5.77
N ILE A 76 -3.72 -7.28 6.73
CA ILE A 76 -3.82 -5.85 7.06
C ILE A 76 -3.53 -4.98 5.84
N LEU A 77 -2.48 -5.30 5.07
CA LEU A 77 -2.17 -4.54 3.85
C LEU A 77 -3.28 -4.68 2.80
N ASP A 78 -3.90 -5.85 2.66
CA ASP A 78 -5.02 -6.07 1.74
C ASP A 78 -6.25 -5.26 2.13
N ASP A 79 -6.62 -5.28 3.41
CA ASP A 79 -7.76 -4.51 3.92
C ASP A 79 -7.54 -3.02 3.73
N LEU A 80 -6.40 -2.49 4.18
CA LEU A 80 -6.07 -1.08 4.03
C LEU A 80 -6.03 -0.67 2.55
N HIS A 81 -5.44 -1.50 1.69
CA HIS A 81 -5.31 -1.19 0.27
C HIS A 81 -6.66 -1.17 -0.44
N ARG A 82 -7.53 -2.16 -0.19
CA ARG A 82 -8.84 -2.28 -0.87
C ARG A 82 -9.86 -1.28 -0.33
N SER A 83 -9.99 -1.17 0.99
CA SER A 83 -10.97 -0.28 1.62
C SER A 83 -10.73 1.20 1.32
N THR A 84 -9.48 1.59 1.07
CA THR A 84 -9.12 2.98 0.73
C THR A 84 -8.98 3.24 -0.76
N GLY A 85 -9.42 2.30 -1.61
CA GLY A 85 -9.50 2.50 -3.06
C GLY A 85 -8.19 2.28 -3.81
N HIS A 86 -7.48 1.17 -3.54
CA HIS A 86 -6.24 0.78 -4.19
C HIS A 86 -5.12 1.84 -4.07
N VAL A 87 -4.91 2.34 -2.84
CA VAL A 87 -3.91 3.38 -2.59
C VAL A 87 -2.48 2.94 -2.93
N GLY A 88 -1.68 3.88 -3.41
CA GLY A 88 -0.26 3.66 -3.72
C GLY A 88 0.62 3.44 -2.49
N ILE A 89 1.86 3.03 -2.74
CA ILE A 89 2.84 2.57 -1.73
C ILE A 89 2.99 3.54 -0.54
N ASN A 90 3.23 4.82 -0.80
CA ASN A 90 3.47 5.81 0.26
C ASN A 90 2.24 5.97 1.16
N LYS A 91 1.05 6.00 0.57
CA LYS A 91 -0.19 6.17 1.32
C LYS A 91 -0.53 4.93 2.14
N LEU A 92 -0.32 3.73 1.57
CA LEU A 92 -0.48 2.47 2.31
C LEU A 92 0.48 2.40 3.51
N TYR A 93 1.73 2.82 3.31
CA TYR A 93 2.70 2.91 4.40
C TYR A 93 2.29 3.91 5.47
N GLU A 94 1.80 5.09 5.09
CA GLU A 94 1.28 6.09 6.04
C GLU A 94 0.09 5.61 6.85
N LEU A 95 -0.84 4.88 6.23
CA LEU A 95 -2.00 4.32 6.92
C LEU A 95 -1.59 3.23 7.91
N SER A 96 -0.79 2.27 7.45
CA SER A 96 -0.34 1.15 8.30
C SER A 96 0.51 1.61 9.48
N ARG A 97 1.48 2.51 9.28
CA ARG A 97 2.39 2.98 10.34
C ARG A 97 1.72 3.82 11.44
N ARG A 98 0.46 4.24 11.28
CA ARG A 98 -0.27 5.00 12.30
C ARG A 98 -0.66 4.11 13.47
N VAL A 99 -1.09 2.88 13.16
CA VAL A 99 -1.68 1.94 14.13
C VAL A 99 -0.76 0.75 14.37
N PHE A 100 -0.04 0.31 13.34
CA PHE A 100 0.73 -0.93 13.34
C PHE A 100 2.23 -0.70 13.16
N PHE A 101 3.01 -1.66 13.64
CA PHE A 101 4.45 -1.73 13.44
C PHE A 101 4.90 -3.16 13.11
N TRP A 102 5.84 -3.27 12.17
CA TRP A 102 6.67 -4.45 11.96
C TRP A 102 7.94 -4.04 11.18
N PRO A 103 9.02 -4.82 11.24
CA PRO A 103 10.22 -4.52 10.47
C PRO A 103 10.01 -4.62 8.97
N GLY A 104 10.62 -3.70 8.21
CA GLY A 104 10.49 -3.67 6.76
C GLY A 104 9.08 -3.30 6.29
N GLN A 105 8.30 -2.56 7.10
CA GLN A 105 6.91 -2.21 6.78
C GLN A 105 6.77 -1.47 5.44
N LYS A 106 7.71 -0.59 5.11
CA LYS A 106 7.70 0.15 3.83
C LYS A 106 7.97 -0.79 2.65
N GLU A 107 8.90 -1.72 2.80
CA GLU A 107 9.25 -2.73 1.80
C GLU A 107 8.08 -3.68 1.56
N ALA A 108 7.43 -4.16 2.63
CA ALA A 108 6.22 -4.97 2.53
C ALA A 108 5.08 -4.24 1.81
N CYS A 109 4.88 -2.94 2.08
CA CYS A 109 3.90 -2.13 1.33
C CYS A 109 4.24 -2.03 -0.16
N ARG A 110 5.54 -1.88 -0.49
CA ARG A 110 6.02 -1.82 -1.88
C ARG A 110 5.76 -3.13 -2.61
N GLU A 111 6.15 -4.25 -2.02
CA GLU A 111 5.96 -5.58 -2.59
C GLU A 111 4.47 -5.87 -2.81
N TYR A 112 3.64 -5.57 -1.81
CA TYR A 112 2.19 -5.79 -1.87
C TYR A 112 1.54 -4.99 -3.01
N VAL A 113 1.78 -3.67 -3.10
CA VAL A 113 1.17 -2.82 -4.15
C VAL A 113 1.69 -3.20 -5.54
N ASN A 114 2.97 -3.54 -5.68
CA ASN A 114 3.54 -3.97 -6.95
C ASN A 114 2.98 -5.33 -7.42
N GLY A 115 2.57 -6.19 -6.49
CA GLY A 115 1.88 -7.46 -6.79
C GLY A 115 0.38 -7.33 -7.03
N CYS A 116 -0.21 -6.14 -6.92
CA CYS A 116 -1.65 -5.95 -7.10
C CYS A 116 -2.02 -5.86 -8.59
N GLU A 117 -2.75 -6.88 -9.08
CA GLU A 117 -3.24 -6.92 -10.47
C GLU A 117 -4.16 -5.75 -10.84
N GLY A 118 -5.02 -5.32 -9.91
CA GLY A 118 -5.93 -4.18 -10.11
C GLY A 118 -5.16 -2.87 -10.33
N CYS A 119 -4.12 -2.65 -9.53
CA CYS A 119 -3.20 -1.52 -9.72
C CYS A 119 -2.42 -1.66 -11.04
N ALA A 120 -1.88 -2.84 -11.34
CA ALA A 120 -1.10 -3.07 -12.56
C ALA A 120 -1.90 -2.78 -13.83
N ARG A 121 -3.19 -3.14 -13.86
CA ARG A 121 -4.09 -2.90 -15.00
C ARG A 121 -4.47 -1.42 -15.20
N THR A 122 -4.55 -0.65 -14.12
CA THR A 122 -5.02 0.74 -14.15
C THR A 122 -3.88 1.75 -14.22
N LYS A 123 -2.69 1.37 -13.78
CA LYS A 123 -1.52 2.25 -13.75
C LYS A 123 -1.13 2.65 -15.19
N PRO A 124 -1.07 3.95 -15.50
CA PRO A 124 -0.68 4.39 -16.82
C PRO A 124 0.76 3.99 -17.11
N ALA A 125 1.04 3.62 -18.35
CA ALA A 125 2.40 3.37 -18.80
C ALA A 125 3.21 4.68 -18.67
N THR A 126 4.24 4.66 -17.83
CA THR A 126 5.13 5.83 -17.63
C THR A 126 6.11 6.00 -18.79
N HIS A 127 6.30 4.97 -19.60
CA HIS A 127 7.19 5.02 -20.76
C HIS A 127 6.48 5.69 -21.93
N ARG A 128 6.79 6.96 -22.13
CA ARG A 128 6.46 7.65 -23.38
C ARG A 128 7.42 7.18 -24.45
N ALA A 129 6.90 6.58 -25.51
CA ALA A 129 7.71 6.31 -26.69
C ALA A 129 8.15 7.64 -27.31
N VAL A 130 9.41 7.71 -27.76
CA VAL A 130 9.89 8.86 -28.51
C VAL A 130 9.17 8.87 -29.85
N LEU A 131 8.45 9.96 -30.15
CA LEU A 131 7.83 10.16 -31.46
C LEU A 131 8.95 10.27 -32.50
N ARG A 132 8.87 9.45 -33.54
CA ARG A 132 9.76 9.54 -34.70
C ARG A 132 8.99 10.19 -35.84
N PRO A 133 9.54 11.22 -36.50
CA PRO A 133 8.98 11.74 -37.74
C PRO A 133 8.82 10.61 -38.76
N TYR A 134 7.75 10.68 -39.53
CA TYR A 134 7.56 9.81 -40.67
C TYR A 134 8.28 10.40 -41.89
N GLU A 135 9.12 9.62 -42.56
CA GLU A 135 9.89 10.08 -43.73
C GLU A 135 9.27 9.54 -45.03
N SER A 136 8.68 10.45 -45.81
CA SER A 136 8.28 10.17 -47.20
C SER A 136 9.50 10.25 -48.11
N LYS A 137 9.67 9.28 -49.00
CA LYS A 137 10.87 9.16 -49.85
C LYS A 137 10.75 9.86 -51.20
N ASP A 138 9.54 10.07 -51.69
CA ASP A 138 9.30 10.63 -53.03
C ASP A 138 7.91 11.30 -53.13
N LEU A 139 7.67 12.00 -54.24
CA LEU A 139 6.38 12.59 -54.56
C LEU A 139 5.31 11.49 -54.71
N PHE A 140 4.20 11.66 -54.00
CA PHE A 140 3.08 10.71 -53.99
C PHE A 140 3.40 9.30 -53.47
N ALA A 141 4.57 9.10 -52.83
CA ALA A 141 4.94 7.82 -52.25
C ALA A 141 3.98 7.40 -51.12
N ASP A 142 3.49 8.38 -50.34
CA ASP A 142 2.62 8.17 -49.21
C ASP A 142 1.44 9.15 -49.23
N MET A 143 0.22 8.64 -49.07
CA MET A 143 -1.01 9.44 -49.02
C MET A 143 -1.77 9.13 -47.73
N GLN A 144 -2.01 10.14 -46.90
CA GLN A 144 -2.81 10.05 -45.68
C GLN A 144 -4.07 10.87 -45.86
N ALA A 145 -5.22 10.24 -45.65
CA ALA A 145 -6.52 10.90 -45.66
C ALA A 145 -7.25 10.58 -44.36
N ASP A 146 -7.93 11.57 -43.81
CA ASP A 146 -8.79 11.40 -42.63
C ASP A 146 -10.18 11.98 -42.93
N ILE A 147 -11.19 11.39 -42.29
CA ILE A 147 -12.58 11.83 -42.46
C ILE A 147 -12.80 12.95 -41.45
N CYS A 148 -13.09 14.15 -41.95
CA CYS A 148 -13.63 15.19 -41.09
C CYS A 148 -15.01 14.73 -40.59
N GLY A 149 -15.25 14.85 -39.27
CA GLY A 149 -16.46 14.37 -38.60
C GLY A 149 -17.76 14.97 -39.12
N SER A 150 -18.86 14.88 -38.35
CA SER A 150 -20.16 15.40 -38.81
C SER A 150 -20.10 16.91 -39.14
N LEU A 151 -20.13 17.22 -40.44
CA LEU A 151 -20.19 18.59 -40.95
C LEU A 151 -21.64 19.02 -41.21
N PRO A 152 -21.96 20.31 -41.04
CA PRO A 152 -23.25 20.85 -41.46
C PRO A 152 -23.51 20.54 -42.94
N ARG A 153 -24.75 20.15 -43.27
CA ARG A 153 -25.13 19.83 -44.65
C ARG A 153 -25.01 21.09 -45.51
N THR A 154 -24.09 21.10 -46.46
CA THR A 154 -23.97 22.18 -47.45
C THR A 154 -25.28 22.31 -48.24
N GLN A 155 -25.81 23.54 -48.32
CA GLN A 155 -26.95 23.84 -49.19
C GLN A 155 -26.51 23.74 -50.66
N ARG A 156 -27.30 23.06 -51.49
CA ARG A 156 -27.04 23.05 -52.94
C ARG A 156 -27.32 24.46 -53.47
N ARG A 157 -26.30 25.11 -54.03
CA ARG A 157 -26.51 26.32 -54.83
C ARG A 157 -27.00 25.87 -56.20
N CYS A 158 -28.24 26.22 -56.54
CA CYS A 158 -28.77 26.16 -57.90
C CYS A 158 -28.32 27.40 -58.68
#